data_AF-A0A4Q2LFW6-F1
#
_entry.id   AF-A0A4Q2LFW6-F1
#
_cell.length_a   1.000
_cell.length_b   1.000
_cell.length_c   1.000
_cell.angle_alpha   90.00
_cell.angle_beta   90.00
_cell.angle_gamma   90.00
#
_symmetry.space_group_name_H-M   'P 1'
#
loop_
_entity.id
_entity.type
_entity.pdbx_description
1 polymer ?
#
loop_
_entity_poly.entity_id
_entity_poly.type
_entity_poly.pdbx_seq_one_letter_code
_entity_poly.pdbx_strand_id
1 'polypeptide(L)'
;MKKRGKHKSNGKESLFSYIVKCSDCGSGMHFKPDRRNGAYICGGYVKHTSAFCSSHIIEQLKLLNAVREDLQAIAKDTVKAETLFGIVEGKAAESQVAVAKELKRLEKQLSETNARFDSLLTLHVDGVITTEQFKQQNDRIPNNKKTLQTKRQS
;
A
#
# COMPACT_ATOMS: atom_id res chain seq x y z
N MET A 1 9.12 -27.55 18.22
CA MET A 1 8.43 -26.85 19.34
C MET A 1 8.03 -27.88 20.39
N LYS A 2 8.59 -27.84 21.61
CA LYS A 2 8.21 -28.78 22.69
C LYS A 2 6.76 -28.51 23.11
N LYS A 3 5.89 -29.53 23.03
CA LYS A 3 4.49 -29.46 23.51
C LYS A 3 4.50 -29.14 25.00
N ARG A 4 3.91 -27.98 25.37
CA ARG A 4 3.64 -27.62 26.77
C ARG A 4 2.61 -28.61 27.34
N GLY A 5 2.84 -29.11 28.55
CA GLY A 5 1.94 -30.07 29.20
C GLY A 5 0.51 -29.53 29.37
N LYS A 6 -0.49 -30.43 29.40
CA LYS A 6 -1.90 -30.07 29.65
C LYS A 6 -2.03 -29.33 30.98
N HIS A 7 -2.40 -28.05 30.91
CA HIS A 7 -2.48 -27.15 32.04
C HIS A 7 -3.70 -27.48 32.93
N LYS A 8 -3.48 -27.63 34.24
CA LYS A 8 -4.54 -27.55 35.26
C LYS A 8 -4.74 -26.08 35.60
N SER A 9 -5.67 -25.44 34.89
CA SER A 9 -6.17 -24.13 35.27
C SER A 9 -7.18 -24.29 36.40
N ASN A 10 -7.08 -23.49 37.45
CA ASN A 10 -8.06 -23.46 38.54
C ASN A 10 -9.32 -22.65 38.16
N GLY A 11 -9.58 -22.43 36.87
CA GLY A 11 -10.77 -21.73 36.36
C GLY A 11 -10.74 -20.19 36.46
N LYS A 12 -9.69 -19.61 37.05
CA LYS A 12 -9.49 -18.14 37.16
C LYS A 12 -8.34 -17.69 36.27
N GLU A 13 -8.51 -17.78 34.96
CA GLU A 13 -7.51 -17.30 34.00
C GLU A 13 -7.63 -15.79 33.78
N SER A 14 -6.49 -15.15 33.52
CA SER A 14 -6.38 -13.72 33.26
C SER A 14 -6.06 -13.49 31.79
N LEU A 15 -6.39 -12.31 31.26
CA LEU A 15 -6.27 -11.99 29.83
C LEU A 15 -4.87 -12.29 29.25
N PHE A 16 -3.81 -12.01 30.02
CA PHE A 16 -2.44 -12.20 29.58
C PHE A 16 -1.79 -13.48 30.14
N SER A 17 -2.58 -14.40 30.71
CA SER A 17 -2.09 -15.71 31.14
C SER A 17 -1.33 -16.39 30.00
N TYR A 18 -0.18 -16.99 30.33
CA TYR A 18 0.72 -17.70 29.40
C TYR A 18 1.42 -16.85 28.33
N ILE A 19 1.12 -15.55 28.26
CA ILE A 19 1.73 -14.58 27.33
C ILE A 19 2.83 -13.80 28.06
N VAL A 20 2.54 -13.24 29.25
CA VAL A 20 3.49 -12.37 29.96
C VAL A 20 4.69 -13.16 30.49
N LYS A 21 5.88 -12.64 30.23
CA LYS A 21 7.16 -13.12 30.77
C LYS A 21 7.87 -12.00 31.52
N CYS A 22 8.68 -12.38 32.50
CA CYS A 22 9.59 -11.49 33.19
C CYS A 22 10.71 -11.06 32.23
N SER A 23 11.00 -9.76 32.16
CA SER A 23 12.09 -9.19 31.35
C SER A 23 13.46 -9.72 31.77
N ASP A 24 13.64 -9.92 33.07
CA ASP A 24 14.98 -10.13 33.64
C ASP A 24 15.38 -11.61 33.62
N CYS A 25 14.49 -12.49 34.07
CA CYS A 25 14.78 -13.94 34.15
C CYS A 25 14.07 -14.78 33.08
N GLY A 26 13.26 -14.17 32.21
CA GLY A 26 12.53 -14.86 31.13
C GLY A 26 11.42 -15.82 31.59
N SER A 27 11.24 -16.01 32.90
CA SER A 27 10.20 -16.89 33.46
C SER A 27 8.80 -16.33 33.19
N GLY A 28 7.82 -17.23 33.01
CA GLY A 28 6.42 -16.83 32.90
C GLY A 28 5.93 -16.13 34.16
N MET A 29 5.03 -15.15 33.99
CA MET A 29 4.42 -14.44 35.12
C MET A 29 3.14 -15.14 35.59
N HIS A 30 2.92 -15.19 36.90
CA HIS A 30 1.70 -15.74 37.51
C HIS A 30 0.72 -14.63 37.86
N PHE A 31 -0.54 -14.80 37.46
CA PHE A 31 -1.60 -13.87 37.82
C PHE A 31 -2.08 -14.09 39.27
N LYS A 32 -2.28 -12.98 40.00
CA LYS A 32 -2.82 -12.94 41.36
C LYS A 32 -3.96 -11.92 41.40
N PRO A 33 -5.23 -12.35 41.45
CA PRO A 33 -6.37 -11.43 41.46
C PRO A 33 -6.41 -10.58 42.74
N ASP A 34 -6.02 -11.16 43.88
CA ASP A 34 -6.10 -10.50 45.19
C ASP A 34 -5.00 -9.45 45.44
N ARG A 35 -4.03 -9.33 44.52
CA ARG A 35 -2.91 -8.37 44.62
C ARG A 35 -3.19 -7.17 43.72
N ARG A 36 -3.27 -5.98 44.30
CA ARG A 36 -3.39 -4.69 43.59
C ARG A 36 -4.51 -4.70 42.53
N ASN A 37 -5.66 -5.27 42.87
CA ASN A 37 -6.80 -5.43 41.95
C ASN A 37 -6.44 -6.19 40.65
N GLY A 38 -5.60 -7.22 40.77
CA GLY A 38 -5.08 -8.00 39.66
C GLY A 38 -3.64 -7.61 39.30
N ALA A 39 -2.70 -8.53 39.51
CA ALA A 39 -1.31 -8.32 39.14
C ALA A 39 -0.64 -9.60 38.63
N TYR A 40 0.34 -9.43 37.76
CA TYR A 40 1.24 -10.46 37.28
C TYR A 40 2.56 -10.39 38.05
N ILE A 41 2.99 -11.52 38.61
CA ILE A 41 4.21 -11.61 39.42
C ILE A 41 5.18 -12.60 38.77
N CYS A 42 6.47 -12.27 38.76
CA CYS A 42 7.51 -13.16 38.22
C CYS A 42 7.44 -14.56 38.81
N GLY A 43 7.25 -15.58 37.96
CA GLY A 43 7.20 -16.97 38.40
C GLY A 43 8.53 -17.50 38.91
N GLY A 44 9.65 -16.95 38.42
CA GLY A 44 10.99 -17.25 38.95
C GLY A 44 11.12 -16.80 40.41
N TYR A 45 10.70 -15.57 40.70
CA TYR A 45 10.66 -15.05 42.08
C TYR A 45 9.67 -15.82 42.96
N VAL A 46 8.48 -16.15 42.46
CA VAL A 46 7.48 -16.89 43.26
C VAL A 46 7.97 -18.30 43.65
N LYS A 47 8.73 -18.96 42.76
CA LYS A 47 9.19 -20.34 43.00
C LYS A 47 10.53 -20.43 43.73
N HIS A 48 11.44 -19.52 43.43
CA HIS A 48 12.84 -19.59 43.87
C HIS A 48 13.29 -18.32 44.61
N THR A 49 12.39 -17.37 44.87
CA THR A 49 12.63 -16.12 45.60
C THR A 49 13.75 -15.26 44.98
N SER A 50 14.34 -14.35 45.77
CA SER A 50 15.40 -13.44 45.34
C SER A 50 16.68 -14.16 44.90
N ALA A 51 16.84 -15.44 45.23
CA ALA A 51 17.96 -16.25 44.75
C ALA A 51 17.96 -16.45 43.22
N PHE A 52 16.80 -16.31 42.56
CA PHE A 52 16.70 -16.50 41.10
C PHE A 52 16.30 -15.23 40.34
N CYS A 53 15.43 -14.39 40.92
CA CYS A 53 14.99 -13.14 40.30
C CYS A 53 14.52 -12.17 41.38
N SER A 54 14.63 -10.86 41.16
CA SER A 54 13.98 -9.83 42.00
C SER A 54 12.46 -9.86 41.90
N SER A 55 11.79 -9.17 42.84
CA SER A 55 10.34 -9.12 42.94
C SER A 55 9.70 -8.22 41.86
N HIS A 56 9.53 -8.75 40.65
CA HIS A 56 8.84 -8.05 39.56
C HIS A 56 7.34 -8.27 39.60
N ILE A 57 6.60 -7.16 39.54
CA ILE A 57 5.15 -7.11 39.60
C ILE A 57 4.66 -6.13 38.53
N ILE A 58 3.68 -6.55 37.74
CA ILE A 58 3.00 -5.72 36.75
C ILE A 58 1.50 -5.71 37.08
N GLU A 59 0.93 -4.54 37.31
CA GLU A 59 -0.52 -4.40 37.54
C GLU A 59 -1.30 -4.67 36.25
N GLN A 60 -2.41 -5.39 36.36
CA GLN A 60 -3.20 -5.83 35.21
C GLN A 60 -3.70 -4.64 34.38
N LEU A 61 -4.20 -3.59 35.02
CA LEU A 61 -4.72 -2.40 34.33
C LEU A 61 -3.63 -1.64 33.59
N LYS A 62 -2.43 -1.53 34.18
CA LYS A 62 -1.28 -0.89 33.51
C LYS A 62 -0.85 -1.67 32.27
N LEU A 63 -0.77 -3.00 32.39
CA LEU A 63 -0.45 -3.85 31.25
C LEU A 63 -1.51 -3.76 30.15
N LEU A 64 -2.80 -3.75 30.53
CA LEU A 64 -3.90 -3.61 29.59
C LEU A 64 -3.85 -2.28 28.84
N ASN A 65 -3.61 -1.18 29.54
CA ASN A 65 -3.54 0.14 28.92
C ASN A 65 -2.34 0.25 27.97
N ALA A 66 -1.16 -0.23 28.38
CA ALA A 66 0.03 -0.24 27.52
C ALA A 66 -0.21 -1.03 26.23
N VAL A 67 -0.72 -2.27 26.34
CA VAL A 67 -1.04 -3.09 25.17
C VAL A 67 -2.11 -2.44 24.29
N ARG A 68 -3.11 -1.78 24.90
CA ARG A 68 -4.15 -1.06 24.14
C ARG A 68 -3.57 0.12 23.37
N GLU A 69 -2.68 0.90 23.97
CA GLU A 69 -2.02 2.02 23.33
C GLU A 69 -1.15 1.56 22.17
N ASP A 70 -0.38 0.49 22.35
CA ASP A 70 0.43 -0.12 21.29
C ASP A 70 -0.44 -0.59 20.11
N LEU A 71 -1.55 -1.29 20.39
CA LEU A 71 -2.49 -1.73 19.36
C LEU A 71 -3.14 -0.55 18.62
N GLN A 72 -3.46 0.53 19.31
CA GLN A 72 -4.00 1.74 18.69
C GLN A 72 -2.97 2.45 17.81
N ALA A 73 -1.70 2.47 18.21
CA ALA A 73 -0.63 3.03 17.40
C ALA A 73 -0.46 2.22 16.09
N ILE A 74 -0.38 0.89 16.20
CA ILE A 74 -0.30 -0.01 15.04
C ILE A 74 -1.50 0.18 14.12
N ALA A 75 -2.73 0.22 14.65
CA ALA A 75 -3.92 0.41 13.85
C ALA A 75 -3.93 1.76 13.10
N LYS A 76 -3.50 2.85 13.75
CA LYS A 76 -3.41 4.17 13.11
C LYS A 76 -2.39 4.19 11.98
N ASP A 77 -1.26 3.52 12.15
CA ASP A 77 -0.20 3.49 11.14
C ASP A 77 -0.61 2.68 9.91
N THR A 78 -1.34 1.56 10.08
CA THR A 78 -1.91 0.80 8.96
C THR A 78 -2.93 1.62 8.17
N VAL A 79 -3.84 2.32 8.85
CA VAL A 79 -4.85 3.16 8.17
C VAL A 79 -4.16 4.28 7.37
N LYS A 80 -3.12 4.91 7.91
CA LYS A 80 -2.35 5.92 7.17
C LYS A 80 -1.70 5.32 5.92
N ALA A 81 -1.09 4.14 6.02
CA ALA A 81 -0.49 3.48 4.87
C ALA A 81 -1.53 3.21 3.76
N GLU A 82 -2.68 2.63 4.10
CA GLU A 82 -3.77 2.37 3.14
C GLU A 82 -4.27 3.66 2.46
N THR A 83 -4.43 4.75 3.22
CA THR A 83 -4.84 6.04 2.64
C THR A 83 -3.80 6.62 1.68
N LEU A 84 -2.51 6.45 1.95
CA LEU A 84 -1.44 6.89 1.06
C LEU A 84 -1.42 6.08 -0.24
N PHE A 85 -1.59 4.76 -0.16
CA PHE A 85 -1.70 3.91 -1.36
C PHE A 85 -2.93 4.29 -2.21
N GLY A 86 -4.09 4.52 -1.59
CA GLY A 86 -5.29 4.93 -2.32
C GLY A 86 -5.13 6.27 -3.06
N ILE A 87 -4.40 7.24 -2.49
CA ILE A 87 -4.12 8.52 -3.14
C ILE A 87 -3.16 8.34 -4.33
N VAL A 88 -2.15 7.47 -4.20
CA VAL A 88 -1.20 7.18 -5.27
C VAL A 88 -1.88 6.46 -6.43
N GLU A 89 -2.72 5.46 -6.13
CA GLU A 89 -3.50 4.73 -7.13
C GLU A 89 -4.49 5.65 -7.86
N GLY A 90 -5.18 6.54 -7.13
CA GLY A 90 -6.09 7.53 -7.72
C GLY A 90 -5.38 8.47 -8.70
N LYS A 91 -4.23 9.03 -8.32
CA LYS A 91 -3.45 9.92 -9.19
C LYS A 91 -2.88 9.18 -10.41
N ALA A 92 -2.43 7.94 -10.23
CA ALA A 92 -1.95 7.12 -11.34
C ALA A 92 -3.08 6.81 -12.34
N ALA A 93 -4.28 6.48 -11.84
CA ALA A 93 -5.46 6.23 -12.68
C ALA A 93 -5.89 7.48 -13.46
N GLU A 94 -5.93 8.66 -12.81
CA GLU A 94 -6.24 9.94 -13.48
C GLU A 94 -5.23 10.28 -14.58
N SER A 95 -3.94 10.09 -14.30
CA SER A 95 -2.87 10.28 -15.29
C SER A 95 -3.01 9.33 -16.48
N GLN A 96 -3.34 8.06 -16.24
CA GLN A 96 -3.53 7.08 -17.32
C GLN A 96 -4.73 7.42 -18.21
N VAL A 97 -5.84 7.88 -17.63
CA VAL A 97 -7.03 8.31 -18.38
C VAL A 97 -6.72 9.53 -19.25
N ALA A 98 -5.95 10.50 -18.74
CA ALA A 98 -5.53 11.67 -19.51
C ALA A 98 -4.66 11.27 -20.72
N VAL A 99 -3.64 10.43 -20.49
CA VAL A 99 -2.75 9.93 -21.56
C VAL A 99 -3.52 9.12 -22.60
N ALA A 100 -4.44 8.25 -22.19
CA ALA A 100 -5.27 7.48 -23.11
C ALA A 100 -6.17 8.38 -23.99
N LYS A 101 -6.73 9.46 -23.43
CA LYS A 101 -7.50 10.44 -24.20
C LYS A 101 -6.62 11.20 -25.21
N GLU A 102 -5.41 11.59 -24.81
CA GLU A 102 -4.42 12.26 -25.67
C GLU A 102 -4.03 11.38 -26.85
N LEU A 103 -3.71 10.10 -26.59
CA LEU A 103 -3.38 9.11 -27.62
C LEU A 103 -4.52 8.93 -28.63
N LYS A 104 -5.75 8.75 -28.16
CA LYS A 104 -6.92 8.60 -29.03
C LYS A 104 -7.17 9.84 -29.90
N ARG A 105 -6.90 11.03 -29.37
CA ARG A 105 -6.97 12.29 -30.13
C ARG A 105 -5.91 12.34 -31.24
N LEU A 106 -4.67 12.00 -30.91
CA LEU A 106 -3.55 11.98 -31.86
C LEU A 106 -3.78 10.96 -32.98
N GLU A 107 -4.29 9.77 -32.66
CA GLU A 107 -4.63 8.74 -33.65
C GLU A 107 -5.71 9.21 -34.64
N LYS A 108 -6.76 9.87 -34.12
CA LYS A 108 -7.81 10.44 -34.97
C LYS A 108 -7.24 11.48 -35.95
N GLN A 109 -6.39 12.39 -35.48
CA GLN A 109 -5.76 13.40 -36.32
C GLN A 109 -4.84 12.78 -37.39
N LEU A 110 -4.14 11.70 -37.05
CA LEU A 110 -3.27 10.98 -37.97
C LEU A 110 -4.08 10.29 -39.07
N SER A 111 -5.21 9.67 -38.70
CA SER A 111 -6.16 9.06 -39.64
C SER A 111 -6.76 10.09 -40.60
N GLU A 112 -7.26 11.21 -40.07
CA GLU A 112 -7.81 12.32 -40.87
C GLU A 112 -6.78 12.89 -41.86
N THR A 113 -5.53 13.02 -41.42
CA THR A 113 -4.43 13.51 -42.27
C THR A 113 -4.11 12.52 -43.40
N ASN A 114 -4.10 11.21 -43.12
CA ASN A 114 -3.88 10.19 -44.15
C ASN A 114 -5.05 10.15 -45.15
N ALA A 115 -6.30 10.17 -44.68
CA ALA A 115 -7.47 10.18 -45.56
C ALA A 115 -7.47 11.41 -46.49
N ARG A 116 -7.04 12.56 -45.99
CA ARG A 116 -6.88 13.77 -46.79
C ARG A 116 -5.77 13.64 -47.84
N PHE A 117 -4.68 12.95 -47.51
CA PHE A 117 -3.60 12.65 -48.45
C PHE A 117 -4.06 11.72 -49.57
N ASP A 118 -4.77 10.65 -49.22
CA ASP A 118 -5.32 9.69 -50.20
C ASP A 118 -6.30 10.38 -51.15
N SER A 119 -7.18 11.25 -50.63
CA SER A 119 -8.10 12.04 -51.46
C SER A 119 -7.37 13.01 -52.40
N LEU A 120 -6.30 13.67 -51.93
CA LEU A 120 -5.47 14.54 -52.76
C LEU A 120 -4.76 13.76 -53.88
N LEU A 121 -4.28 12.55 -53.58
CA LEU A 121 -3.69 11.66 -54.58
C LEU A 121 -4.70 11.25 -55.65
N THR A 122 -5.91 10.85 -55.25
CA THR A 122 -6.99 10.50 -56.20
C THR A 122 -7.33 11.67 -57.10
N LEU A 123 -7.53 12.86 -56.54
CA LEU A 123 -7.81 14.08 -57.32
C LEU A 123 -6.70 14.44 -58.32
N HIS A 124 -5.44 14.13 -57.99
CA HIS A 124 -4.33 14.35 -58.91
C HIS A 124 -4.31 13.33 -60.05
N VAL A 125 -4.58 12.05 -59.76
CA VAL A 125 -4.67 10.98 -60.76
C VAL A 125 -5.83 11.22 -61.74
N ASP A 126 -6.94 11.75 -61.24
CA ASP A 126 -8.12 12.10 -62.06
C ASP A 126 -7.91 13.38 -62.90
N GLY A 127 -6.74 14.03 -62.80
CA GLY A 127 -6.39 15.22 -63.58
C GLY A 127 -7.09 16.51 -63.15
N VAL A 128 -7.80 16.49 -62.01
CA VAL A 128 -8.57 17.62 -61.48
C VAL A 128 -7.65 18.72 -60.93
N ILE A 129 -6.46 18.36 -60.45
CA ILE A 129 -5.45 19.28 -59.91
C ILE A 129 -4.10 19.15 -60.62
N THR A 130 -3.42 20.29 -60.83
CA THR A 130 -2.14 20.34 -61.54
C THR A 130 -0.98 19.81 -60.69
N THR A 131 0.12 19.43 -61.35
CA THR A 131 1.32 18.91 -60.69
C THR A 131 1.95 19.92 -59.72
N GLU A 132 1.89 21.23 -60.00
CA GLU A 132 2.29 22.28 -59.05
C GLU A 132 1.40 22.31 -57.79
N GLN A 133 0.08 22.21 -57.95
CA GLN A 133 -0.87 22.25 -56.84
C GLN A 133 -0.73 21.02 -55.93
N PHE A 134 -0.47 19.85 -56.53
CA PHE A 134 -0.15 18.62 -55.79
C PHE A 134 1.16 18.74 -55.02
N LYS A 135 2.25 19.23 -55.65
CA LYS A 135 3.55 19.43 -54.99
C LYS A 135 3.45 20.36 -53.76
N GLN A 136 2.75 21.49 -53.86
CA GLN A 136 2.56 22.41 -52.73
C GLN A 136 1.86 21.77 -51.52
N GLN A 137 0.91 20.86 -51.73
CA GLN A 137 0.24 20.14 -50.65
C GLN A 137 1.09 18.96 -50.12
N ASN A 138 1.79 18.27 -51.02
CA ASN A 138 2.64 17.13 -50.70
C ASN A 138 3.85 17.50 -49.82
N ASP A 139 4.30 18.76 -49.82
CA ASP A 139 5.38 19.21 -48.93
C ASP A 139 4.92 19.47 -47.49
N ARG A 140 3.62 19.74 -47.27
CA ARG A 140 3.06 20.08 -45.94
C ARG A 140 2.66 18.85 -45.13
N ILE A 141 2.25 17.79 -45.80
CA ILE A 141 1.70 16.57 -45.19
C ILE A 141 2.77 15.73 -44.44
N PRO A 142 3.99 15.53 -44.97
CA PRO A 142 5.07 14.80 -44.28
C PRO A 142 5.53 15.50 -43.02
N ASN A 143 5.59 16.84 -43.03
CA ASN A 143 5.98 17.64 -41.85
C ASN A 143 4.94 17.51 -40.73
N ASN A 144 3.64 17.66 -41.05
CA ASN A 144 2.58 17.45 -40.07
C ASN A 144 2.57 16.01 -39.52
N LYS A 145 2.79 15.00 -40.36
CA LYS A 145 2.87 13.60 -39.94
C LYS A 145 4.05 13.33 -39.01
N LYS A 146 5.24 13.90 -39.30
CA LYS A 146 6.40 13.84 -38.41
C LYS A 146 6.12 14.48 -37.06
N THR A 147 5.57 15.70 -37.03
CA THR A 147 5.26 16.40 -35.77
C THR A 147 4.25 15.63 -34.91
N LEU A 148 3.22 15.04 -35.52
CA LEU A 148 2.23 14.22 -34.81
C LEU A 148 2.82 12.89 -34.31
N GLN A 149 3.74 12.28 -35.06
CA GLN A 149 4.44 11.06 -34.64
C GLN A 149 5.40 11.32 -33.47
N THR A 150 6.13 12.43 -33.49
CA THR A 150 7.00 12.83 -32.37
C THR A 150 6.19 13.07 -31.10
N LYS A 151 5.05 13.78 -31.19
CA LYS A 151 4.14 14.00 -30.05
C LYS A 151 3.49 12.73 -29.50
N ARG A 152 3.47 11.64 -30.27
CA ARG A 152 2.92 10.33 -29.84
C ARG A 152 3.97 9.48 -29.12
N GLN A 153 5.26 9.73 -29.35
CA GLN A 153 6.38 8.96 -28.78
C GLN A 153 7.02 9.64 -27.55
N SER A 154 6.74 10.93 -27.33
CA SER A 154 7.06 11.69 -26.12
C SER A 154 6.01 11.49 -25.04
#